data_AF-A0A6C0L2X0-F1
#
_entry.id   AF-A0A6C0L2X0-F1
#
_cell.length_a   1.000
_cell.length_b   1.000
_cell.length_c   1.000
_cell.angle_alpha   90.00
_cell.angle_beta   90.00
_cell.angle_gamma   90.00
#
_symmetry.space_group_name_H-M   'P 1'
#
loop_
_entity.id
_entity.type
_entity.pdbx_description
1 polymer ?
#
loop_
_entity_poly.entity_id
_entity_poly.type
_entity_poly.pdbx_seq_one_letter_code
_entity_poly.pdbx_strand_id
1 'polypeptide(L)'
;MENFDSIYKKAEQLCKNNVDNLRILKNLKNCEKSINDVLNSSKSYDELKSLYHFPAFFDRNNAILFSHEIKNKNAFLMLIFKNSIIDLQIVEYNIKPTAIGTTSNETNETNETNETNETNETNSD
;
A
#
# COMPACT_ATOMS: atom_id res chain seq x y z
N MET A 1 25.87 -13.36 3.18
CA MET A 1 24.96 -13.55 2.03
C MET A 1 23.60 -13.87 2.61
N GLU A 2 22.57 -13.09 2.29
CA GLU A 2 21.20 -13.37 2.76
C GLU A 2 20.73 -14.71 2.19
N ASN A 3 20.08 -15.51 3.01
CA ASN A 3 19.47 -16.77 2.64
C ASN A 3 18.04 -16.85 3.18
N PHE A 4 17.27 -17.84 2.73
CA PHE A 4 15.87 -17.96 3.13
C PHE A 4 15.70 -18.03 4.66
N ASP A 5 16.56 -18.75 5.39
CA ASP A 5 16.47 -18.85 6.85
C ASP A 5 16.64 -17.50 7.56
N SER A 6 17.56 -16.65 7.07
CA SER A 6 17.75 -15.30 7.60
C SER A 6 16.54 -14.40 7.34
N ILE A 7 15.93 -14.51 6.15
CA ILE A 7 14.71 -13.80 5.78
C ILE A 7 13.54 -14.27 6.65
N TYR A 8 13.41 -15.58 6.85
CA TYR A 8 12.35 -16.17 7.65
C TYR A 8 12.44 -15.70 9.12
N LYS A 9 13.64 -15.73 9.72
CA LYS A 9 13.86 -15.20 11.08
C LYS A 9 13.53 -13.71 11.19
N LYS A 10 13.87 -12.91 10.17
CA LYS A 10 13.51 -11.48 10.14
C LYS A 10 11.98 -11.31 10.07
N ALA A 11 11.28 -12.13 9.29
CA ALA A 11 9.81 -12.13 9.24
C ALA A 11 9.20 -12.48 10.59
N GLU A 12 9.72 -13.49 11.29
CA GLU A 12 9.28 -13.86 12.64
C GLU A 12 9.40 -12.67 13.61
N GLN A 13 10.53 -11.97 13.58
CA GLN A 13 10.77 -10.81 14.43
C GLN A 13 9.84 -9.63 14.11
N LEU A 14 9.65 -9.32 12.82
CA LEU A 14 8.79 -8.23 12.36
C LEU A 14 7.31 -8.49 12.69
N CYS A 15 6.87 -9.75 12.62
CA CYS A 15 5.48 -10.12 12.79
C CYS A 15 5.15 -10.71 14.17
N LYS A 16 6.09 -10.79 15.12
CA LYS A 16 5.92 -11.49 16.40
C LYS A 16 4.65 -11.14 17.19
N ASN A 17 4.22 -9.87 17.13
CA ASN A 17 3.05 -9.35 17.85
C ASN A 17 1.78 -9.28 16.98
N ASN A 18 1.80 -9.83 15.77
CA ASN A 18 0.65 -9.83 14.88
C ASN A 18 -0.18 -11.11 15.05
N VAL A 19 -1.50 -10.96 15.09
CA VAL A 19 -2.45 -12.08 15.26
C VAL A 19 -2.42 -13.09 14.11
N ASP A 20 -1.98 -12.68 12.92
CA ASP A 20 -1.84 -13.53 11.73
C ASP A 20 -0.39 -13.98 11.48
N ASN A 21 0.52 -13.85 12.45
CA ASN A 21 1.93 -14.21 12.28
C ASN A 21 2.14 -15.64 11.74
N LEU A 22 1.43 -16.63 12.25
CA LEU A 22 1.51 -18.02 11.81
C LEU A 22 1.11 -18.18 10.34
N ARG A 23 0.09 -17.43 9.90
CA ARG A 23 -0.37 -17.44 8.51
C ARG A 23 0.65 -16.78 7.59
N ILE A 24 1.20 -15.63 8.00
CA ILE A 24 2.26 -14.92 7.27
C ILE A 24 3.46 -15.84 7.05
N LEU A 25 3.95 -16.46 8.13
CA LEU A 25 5.13 -17.32 8.11
C LEU A 25 4.89 -18.59 7.27
N LYS A 26 3.72 -19.22 7.40
CA LYS A 26 3.33 -20.36 6.54
C LYS A 26 3.37 -19.98 5.06
N ASN A 27 2.80 -18.83 4.71
CA ASN A 27 2.77 -18.37 3.33
C ASN A 27 4.17 -18.02 2.81
N LEU A 28 5.02 -17.40 3.65
CA LEU A 28 6.41 -17.14 3.30
C LEU A 28 7.17 -18.45 3.04
N LYS A 29 6.95 -19.49 3.87
CA LYS A 29 7.56 -20.81 3.69
C LYS A 29 7.14 -21.46 2.38
N ASN A 30 5.89 -21.29 1.95
CA ASN A 30 5.43 -21.79 0.64
C ASN A 30 6.20 -21.16 -0.55
N CYS A 31 6.77 -19.97 -0.37
CA CYS A 31 7.56 -19.27 -1.39
C CYS A 31 9.07 -19.60 -1.31
N GLU A 32 9.51 -20.47 -0.39
CA GLU A 32 10.93 -20.76 -0.17
C GLU A 32 11.67 -21.17 -1.44
N LYS A 33 11.07 -22.05 -2.26
CA LYS A 33 11.69 -22.53 -3.49
C LYS A 33 11.92 -21.40 -4.50
N SER A 34 10.90 -20.58 -4.76
CA SER A 34 11.02 -19.47 -5.72
C SER A 34 11.98 -18.39 -5.24
N ILE A 35 11.99 -18.10 -3.94
CA ILE A 35 12.93 -17.16 -3.33
C ILE A 35 14.36 -17.68 -3.43
N ASN A 36 14.61 -18.95 -3.11
CA ASN A 36 15.94 -19.55 -3.22
C ASN A 36 16.45 -19.57 -4.67
N ASP A 37 15.57 -19.82 -5.64
CA ASP A 37 15.97 -19.80 -7.06
C ASP A 37 16.39 -18.40 -7.52
N VAL A 38 15.74 -17.35 -7.00
CA VAL A 38 16.16 -15.96 -7.23
C VAL A 38 17.49 -15.66 -6.51
N LEU A 39 17.61 -15.99 -5.23
CA LEU A 39 18.80 -15.69 -4.42
C LEU A 39 20.06 -16.39 -4.93
N ASN A 40 19.93 -17.64 -5.35
CA ASN A 40 21.07 -18.44 -5.81
C ASN A 40 21.42 -18.16 -7.28
N SER A 41 20.65 -17.32 -7.99
CA SER A 41 20.77 -17.14 -9.44
C SER A 41 20.80 -18.48 -10.18
N SER A 42 20.03 -19.47 -9.69
CA SER A 42 20.08 -20.85 -10.19
C SER A 42 19.38 -21.00 -11.54
N LYS A 43 18.59 -20.00 -11.93
CA LYS A 43 17.76 -19.95 -13.13
C LYS A 43 17.84 -18.56 -13.75
N SER A 44 17.74 -18.50 -15.07
CA SER A 44 17.62 -17.24 -15.80
C SER A 44 16.30 -16.52 -15.48
N TYR A 45 16.25 -15.22 -15.77
CA TYR A 45 15.04 -14.41 -15.62
C TYR A 45 13.84 -15.00 -16.36
N ASP A 46 14.03 -15.45 -17.61
CA ASP A 46 12.94 -15.99 -18.44
C ASP A 46 12.43 -17.34 -17.90
N GLU A 47 13.32 -18.18 -17.36
CA GLU A 47 12.94 -19.40 -16.66
C GLU A 47 12.13 -19.10 -15.40
N LEU A 48 12.61 -18.19 -14.54
CA LEU A 48 11.91 -17.80 -13.31
C LEU A 48 10.50 -17.26 -13.60
N LYS A 49 10.38 -16.44 -14.65
CA LYS A 49 9.10 -15.87 -15.10
C LYS A 49 8.11 -16.92 -15.60
N SER A 50 8.60 -18.00 -16.22
CA SER A 50 7.75 -19.09 -16.69
C SER A 50 7.35 -20.08 -15.58
N LEU A 51 8.19 -20.25 -14.56
CA LEU A 51 7.97 -21.20 -13.46
C LEU A 51 7.12 -20.64 -12.32
N TYR A 52 7.20 -19.32 -12.08
CA TYR A 52 6.64 -18.71 -10.87
C TYR A 52 5.75 -17.51 -11.16
N HIS A 53 4.66 -17.40 -10.40
CA HIS A 53 3.87 -16.19 -10.30
C HIS A 53 4.32 -15.37 -9.09
N PHE A 54 5.08 -14.32 -9.34
CA PHE A 54 5.45 -13.34 -8.32
C PHE A 54 4.32 -12.34 -8.08
N PRO A 55 4.13 -11.87 -6.83
CA PRO A 55 3.07 -10.93 -6.46
C PRO A 55 2.97 -9.68 -7.35
N ALA A 56 4.10 -9.04 -7.68
CA ALA A 56 4.14 -7.86 -8.53
C ALA A 56 5.57 -7.52 -9.01
N PHE A 57 5.65 -6.71 -10.07
CA PHE A 57 6.86 -6.05 -10.57
C PHE A 57 8.07 -6.99 -10.78
N PHE A 58 7.95 -8.07 -11.55
CA PHE A 58 9.08 -8.97 -11.84
C PHE A 58 9.81 -8.62 -13.14
N ASP A 59 10.93 -7.90 -13.02
CA ASP A 59 11.91 -7.65 -14.08
C ASP A 59 13.29 -8.24 -13.72
N ARG A 60 14.31 -7.99 -14.56
CA ARG A 60 15.66 -8.57 -14.36
C ARG A 60 16.36 -8.10 -13.08
N ASN A 61 16.01 -6.91 -12.61
CA ASN A 61 16.68 -6.22 -11.50
C ASN A 61 15.76 -6.01 -10.31
N ASN A 62 14.45 -6.03 -10.50
CA ASN A 62 13.46 -5.70 -9.49
C ASN A 62 12.40 -6.79 -9.41
N ALA A 63 12.00 -7.13 -8.18
CA ALA A 63 10.91 -8.06 -7.92
C ALA A 63 10.29 -7.81 -6.54
N ILE A 64 8.98 -7.97 -6.44
CA ILE A 64 8.35 -8.30 -5.16
C ILE A 64 8.21 -9.82 -5.14
N LEU A 65 9.03 -10.47 -4.33
CA LEU A 65 9.09 -11.93 -4.25
C LEU A 65 8.02 -12.51 -3.34
N PHE A 66 7.60 -11.74 -2.35
CA PHE A 66 6.54 -12.10 -1.40
C PHE A 66 5.82 -10.83 -0.95
N SER A 67 4.51 -10.92 -0.81
CA SER A 67 3.68 -9.89 -0.19
C SER A 67 2.57 -10.54 0.62
N HIS A 68 2.32 -10.05 1.82
CA HIS A 68 1.21 -10.49 2.64
C HIS A 68 0.61 -9.31 3.40
N GLU A 69 -0.71 -9.15 3.28
CA GLU A 69 -1.46 -8.15 4.03
C GLU A 69 -1.43 -8.47 5.52
N ILE A 70 -1.09 -7.48 6.34
CA ILE A 70 -1.06 -7.61 7.79
C ILE A 70 -2.41 -7.16 8.32
N LYS A 71 -3.32 -8.08 8.66
CA LYS A 71 -4.67 -7.69 9.09
C LYS A 71 -4.65 -6.71 10.26
N ASN A 72 -5.66 -5.84 10.27
CA ASN A 72 -5.85 -4.77 11.24
C ASN A 72 -4.70 -3.75 11.30
N LYS A 73 -3.79 -3.81 10.32
CA LYS A 73 -2.81 -2.78 10.02
C LYS A 73 -2.98 -2.47 8.54
N ASN A 74 -3.10 -1.20 8.17
CA ASN A 74 -3.10 -0.83 6.75
C ASN A 74 -1.68 -1.00 6.20
N ALA A 75 -1.17 -2.23 6.11
CA ALA A 75 0.21 -2.53 5.86
C ALA A 75 0.42 -3.93 5.26
N PHE A 76 1.53 -4.10 4.56
CA PHE A 76 1.96 -5.36 3.97
C PHE A 76 3.36 -5.73 4.46
N LEU A 77 3.59 -7.00 4.75
CA LEU A 77 4.95 -7.54 4.81
C LEU A 77 5.39 -7.84 3.38
N MET A 78 6.49 -7.23 2.93
CA MET A 78 6.98 -7.37 1.56
C MET A 78 8.44 -7.81 1.55
N LEU A 79 8.74 -8.83 0.74
CA LEU A 79 10.09 -9.22 0.38
C LEU A 79 10.41 -8.65 -1.01
N ILE A 80 11.35 -7.73 -1.04
CA ILE A 80 11.71 -6.94 -2.22
C ILE A 80 13.11 -7.34 -2.64
N PHE A 81 13.26 -7.65 -3.92
CA PHE A 81 14.55 -7.78 -4.58
C PHE A 81 14.75 -6.58 -5.49
N LYS A 82 15.89 -5.89 -5.36
CA LYS A 82 16.22 -4.70 -6.13
C LYS A 82 17.73 -4.62 -6.34
N ASN A 83 18.18 -4.64 -7.59
CA ASN A 83 19.58 -4.52 -7.98
C ASN A 83 20.49 -5.48 -7.19
N SER A 84 20.11 -6.76 -7.12
CA SER A 84 20.83 -7.82 -6.38
C SER A 84 20.84 -7.68 -4.85
N ILE A 85 20.06 -6.74 -4.31
CA ILE A 85 19.83 -6.59 -2.87
C ILE A 85 18.45 -7.17 -2.57
N ILE A 86 18.33 -7.93 -1.49
CA ILE A 86 17.05 -8.35 -0.96
C ILE A 86 16.77 -7.61 0.34
N ASP A 87 15.52 -7.25 0.57
CA ASP A 87 15.08 -6.66 1.82
C ASP A 87 13.67 -7.11 2.17
N LEU A 88 13.43 -7.27 3.47
CA LEU A 88 12.14 -7.64 4.02
C LEU A 88 11.69 -6.51 4.94
N GLN A 89 10.56 -5.91 4.62
CA GLN A 89 10.04 -4.77 5.37
C GLN A 89 8.51 -4.77 5.47
N ILE A 90 7.99 -4.09 6.49
CA ILE A 90 6.57 -3.77 6.60
C ILE A 90 6.36 -2.43 5.91
N VAL A 91 5.50 -2.41 4.89
CA VAL A 91 5.15 -1.21 4.13
C VAL A 91 3.73 -0.81 4.50
N GLU A 92 3.56 0.36 5.12
CA GLU A 92 2.26 0.92 5.43
C GLU A 92 1.63 1.59 4.19
N TYR A 93 0.36 1.31 3.94
CA TYR A 93 -0.44 1.97 2.95
C TYR A 93 -1.17 3.16 3.59
N ASN A 94 -0.53 4.32 3.54
CA ASN A 94 -1.10 5.59 3.99
C ASN A 94 -1.45 6.48 2.79
N ILE A 95 -2.28 5.97 1.86
CA ILE A 95 -2.79 6.81 0.78
C ILE A 95 -3.91 7.68 1.32
N LYS A 96 -3.61 8.96 1.50
CA LYS A 96 -4.63 9.98 1.70
C LYS A 96 -5.31 10.20 0.36
N PRO A 97 -6.63 10.00 0.23
CA PRO A 97 -7.34 10.34 -0.99
C PRO A 97 -7.09 11.83 -1.26
N THR A 98 -6.44 12.13 -2.38
CA THR A 98 -6.46 13.48 -2.92
C THR A 98 -7.83 13.61 -3.57
N ALA A 99 -8.70 14.45 -3.03
CA ALA A 99 -9.98 14.71 -3.68
C ALA A 99 -9.70 15.22 -5.10
N ILE A 100 -9.94 14.40 -6.11
CA ILE A 100 -10.00 14.84 -7.51
C ILE A 100 -11.45 15.27 -7.73
N GLY A 101 -11.76 16.44 -7.21
CA GLY A 101 -13.05 17.11 -7.37
C GLY A 101 -12.77 18.58 -7.54
N THR A 102 -13.29 19.18 -8.61
CA THR A 102 -13.21 20.61 -8.89
C THR A 102 -13.64 21.40 -7.66
N THR A 103 -12.68 22.03 -6.99
CA THR A 103 -12.95 23.10 -6.04
C THR A 103 -13.45 24.29 -6.85
N SER A 104 -14.77 24.41 -7.02
CA SER A 104 -15.39 25.71 -7.21
C SER A 104 -15.47 26.37 -5.82
N ASN A 105 -14.38 26.98 -5.39
CA ASN A 105 -14.43 28.02 -4.37
C ASN A 105 -15.01 29.27 -5.05
N GLU A 106 -16.33 29.40 -5.11
CA GLU A 106 -16.91 30.73 -5.23
C GLU A 106 -16.92 31.34 -3.83
N THR A 107 -16.10 32.38 -3.68
CA THR A 107 -15.90 33.14 -2.46
C THR A 107 -16.73 34.41 -2.60
N ASN A 108 -17.51 34.72 -1.56
CA ASN A 108 -18.07 36.03 -1.20
C ASN A 108 -19.07 36.71 -2.15
N GLU A 109 -20.33 36.77 -1.73
CA GLU A 109 -21.01 38.07 -1.61
C GLU A 109 -21.55 38.25 -0.18
N THR A 110 -21.04 39.28 0.46
CA THR A 110 -21.36 39.77 1.80
C THR A 110 -22.64 40.60 1.75
N ASN A 111 -23.45 40.52 2.81
CA ASN A 111 -24.68 41.30 3.07
C ASN A 111 -24.55 42.82 2.85
N GLU A 112 -25.64 43.44 2.37
CA GLU A 112 -26.30 44.67 2.90
C GLU A 112 -27.48 45.00 1.94
N THR A 113 -28.75 45.03 2.36
CA THR A 113 -29.32 46.16 3.10
C THR A 113 -30.67 45.77 3.73
N ASN A 114 -30.82 46.04 5.02
CA ASN A 114 -32.11 46.27 5.66
C ASN A 114 -32.47 47.74 5.47
N GLU A 115 -33.64 48.06 4.95
CA GLU A 115 -34.39 49.27 5.34
C GLU A 115 -35.88 48.92 5.50
N THR A 116 -36.31 48.98 6.75
CA THR A 116 -37.70 49.05 7.20
C THR A 116 -38.05 50.52 7.43
N ASN A 117 -39.23 50.98 6.98
CA ASN A 117 -40.13 51.98 7.61
C ASN A 117 -41.20 52.38 6.58
N GLU A 118 -42.48 52.05 6.75
CA GLU A 118 -43.54 52.67 7.59
C GLU A 118 -44.55 53.48 6.72
N THR A 119 -45.79 52.97 6.72
CA THR A 119 -47.11 53.65 6.65
C THR A 119 -47.41 54.81 5.67
N ASN A 120 -48.52 54.67 4.93
CA ASN A 120 -49.71 55.50 5.14
C ASN A 120 -50.99 54.94 4.49
N GLU A 121 -52.10 55.06 5.23
CA GLU A 121 -53.49 54.88 4.80
C GLU A 121 -53.91 55.91 3.75
N THR A 122 -54.82 55.58 2.82
CA THR A 122 -56.16 56.21 2.68
C THR A 122 -56.95 55.70 1.44
N ASN A 123 -58.27 55.70 1.61
CA ASN A 123 -59.36 55.19 0.76
C ASN A 123 -59.51 55.82 -0.63
N SER A 124 -60.32 55.15 -1.49
CA SER A 124 -61.36 55.62 -2.47
C SER A 124 -61.43 54.56 -3.59
N ASP A 125 -62.53 53.97 -4.08
CA ASP A 125 -63.99 54.10 -3.98
C ASP A 125 -64.61 52.69 -4.13
#